data_AF-M2QZD7-F1
#
_entry.id   AF-M2QZD7-F1
#
_cell.length_a   1.000
_cell.length_b   1.000
_cell.length_c   1.000
_cell.angle_alpha   90.00
_cell.angle_beta   90.00
_cell.angle_gamma   90.00
#
_symmetry.space_group_name_H-M   'P 1'
#
loop_
_entity.id
_entity.type
_entity.pdbx_description
1 polymer ?
#
loop_
_entity_poly.entity_id
_entity_poly.type
_entity_poly.pdbx_seq_one_letter_code
_entity_poly.pdbx_strand_id
1 'polypeptide(L)'
;KKMFALFAITGIFVCLCRHGHVLAACDMIRSGELMKYPLAIVKRLLDLYGSDIKAAYDIACAFSITLMKSRLGERAKDMKFSGVIPAFHGHGHNRGCQVHWHPLYMEGVGKEDFEGCERLFGLSNALATCTRLSTVFHREQLIELFLKFWSEEKHFESGKYHRSCSTLLCS
;
A
#
# COMPACT_ATOMS: atom_id res chain seq x y z
N LYS A 1 -17.34 -1.99 10.29
CA LYS A 1 -16.80 -2.79 11.43
C LYS A 1 -16.88 -1.95 12.71
N LYS A 2 -17.61 -2.40 13.74
CA LYS A 2 -17.55 -1.78 15.08
C LYS A 2 -16.22 -2.21 15.71
N MET A 3 -15.36 -1.25 16.01
CA MET A 3 -14.04 -1.50 16.59
C MET A 3 -14.15 -1.60 18.11
N PHE A 4 -13.46 -2.57 18.71
CA PHE A 4 -13.27 -2.57 20.16
C PHE A 4 -12.40 -1.37 20.55
N ALA A 5 -12.89 -0.49 21.40
CA ALA A 5 -12.23 0.77 21.79
C ALA A 5 -10.95 0.59 22.64
N LEU A 6 -10.34 -0.60 22.63
CA LEU A 6 -9.23 -1.01 23.48
C LEU A 6 -7.87 -0.47 23.02
N PHE A 7 -7.68 -0.20 21.72
CA PHE A 7 -6.37 0.17 21.16
C PHE A 7 -6.40 1.56 20.50
N ALA A 8 -5.43 2.40 20.87
CA ALA A 8 -5.22 3.70 20.22
C ALA A 8 -4.71 3.55 18.78
N ILE A 9 -3.94 2.50 18.51
CA ILE A 9 -3.40 2.14 17.20
C ILE A 9 -3.85 0.72 16.87
N THR A 10 -4.49 0.53 15.73
CA THR A 10 -5.12 -0.77 15.37
C THR A 10 -4.27 -1.59 14.40
N GLY A 11 -3.28 -0.97 13.77
CA GLY A 11 -2.43 -1.58 12.76
C GLY A 11 -1.60 -0.52 12.04
N ILE A 12 -0.99 -0.94 10.94
CA ILE A 12 -0.25 -0.08 10.01
C ILE A 12 -0.89 -0.16 8.62
N PHE A 13 -0.86 0.94 7.90
CA PHE A 13 -1.16 1.01 6.47
C PHE A 13 0.17 1.21 5.74
N VAL A 14 0.45 0.41 4.71
CA VAL A 14 1.77 0.39 4.07
C VAL A 14 1.66 0.55 2.56
N CYS A 15 2.73 1.04 1.96
CA CYS A 15 2.89 1.04 0.52
C CYS A 15 4.31 0.59 0.19
N LEU A 16 4.40 -0.42 -0.67
CA LEU A 16 5.60 -1.05 -1.18
C LEU A 16 5.85 -0.61 -2.62
N CYS A 17 7.08 -0.78 -3.11
CA CYS A 17 7.34 -0.78 -4.54
C CYS A 17 7.12 -2.17 -5.13
N ARG A 18 7.06 -2.29 -6.46
CA ARG A 18 6.99 -3.58 -7.16
C ARG A 18 8.10 -4.58 -6.78
N HIS A 19 9.24 -4.10 -6.29
CA HIS A 19 10.35 -4.93 -5.83
C HIS A 19 10.20 -5.39 -4.36
N GLY A 20 9.10 -5.02 -3.71
CA GLY A 20 8.79 -5.39 -2.33
C GLY A 20 9.33 -4.42 -1.27
N HIS A 21 10.10 -3.39 -1.59
CA HIS A 21 10.58 -2.44 -0.58
C HIS A 21 9.46 -1.54 -0.05
N VAL A 22 9.38 -1.33 1.25
CA VAL A 22 8.43 -0.38 1.85
C VAL A 22 8.85 1.05 1.54
N LEU A 23 7.95 1.81 0.92
CA LEU A 23 8.15 3.22 0.55
C LEU A 23 7.54 4.17 1.57
N ALA A 24 6.41 3.77 2.15
CA ALA A 24 5.72 4.53 3.18
C ALA A 24 4.92 3.60 4.09
N ALA A 25 4.84 3.96 5.36
CA ALA A 25 3.99 3.31 6.35
C ALA A 25 3.39 4.38 7.26
N CYS A 26 2.17 4.16 7.74
CA CYS A 26 1.55 5.02 8.73
C CYS A 26 0.63 4.24 9.67
N ASP A 27 0.47 4.75 10.88
CA ASP A 27 -0.36 4.09 11.89
C ASP A 27 -1.85 4.31 11.68
N MET A 28 -2.61 3.23 11.83
CA MET A 28 -4.07 3.30 11.86
C MET A 28 -4.57 3.73 13.23
N ILE A 29 -4.57 5.04 13.47
CA ILE A 29 -5.01 5.65 14.74
C ILE A 29 -6.54 5.60 14.90
N ARG A 30 -7.00 4.92 15.96
CA ARG A 30 -8.38 4.84 16.48
C ARG A 30 -9.43 4.45 15.44
N SER A 31 -9.03 3.79 14.37
CA SER A 31 -9.90 3.25 13.34
C SER A 31 -9.25 2.04 12.70
N GLY A 32 -10.01 1.21 11.99
CA GLY A 32 -9.41 0.34 10.99
C GLY A 32 -9.00 1.13 9.75
N GLU A 33 -8.93 0.44 8.62
CA GLU A 33 -8.62 1.03 7.33
C GLU A 33 -9.72 2.01 6.88
N LEU A 34 -9.37 3.29 6.85
CA LEU A 34 -10.21 4.38 6.35
C LEU A 34 -9.49 5.06 5.20
N MET A 35 -10.25 5.66 4.28
CA MET A 35 -9.71 6.33 3.09
C MET A 35 -8.70 7.46 3.36
N LYS A 36 -8.59 7.96 4.60
CA LYS A 36 -7.57 8.94 4.99
C LYS A 36 -6.13 8.40 4.87
N TYR A 37 -5.91 7.11 5.08
CA TYR A 37 -4.59 6.50 4.99
C TYR A 37 -4.10 6.37 3.54
N PRO A 38 -4.85 5.77 2.60
CA PRO A 38 -4.43 5.77 1.20
C PRO A 38 -4.33 7.18 0.63
N LEU A 39 -5.15 8.17 1.06
CA LEU A 39 -4.95 9.57 0.68
C LEU A 39 -3.60 10.13 1.16
N ALA A 40 -3.21 9.86 2.41
CA ALA A 40 -1.92 10.30 2.96
C ALA A 40 -0.75 9.66 2.22
N ILE A 41 -0.86 8.37 1.89
CA ILE A 41 0.13 7.65 1.08
C ILE A 41 0.22 8.24 -0.33
N VAL A 42 -0.91 8.43 -1.03
CA VAL A 42 -0.89 9.05 -2.37
C VAL A 42 -0.21 10.41 -2.33
N LYS A 43 -0.54 11.27 -1.36
CA LYS A 43 0.16 12.56 -1.20
C LYS A 43 1.67 12.36 -1.05
N ARG A 44 2.11 11.41 -0.20
CA ARG A 44 3.52 11.11 0.01
C ARG A 44 4.21 10.61 -1.26
N LEU A 45 3.54 9.75 -2.02
CA LEU A 45 4.06 9.23 -3.29
C LEU A 45 4.21 10.34 -4.33
N LEU A 46 3.19 11.20 -4.48
CA LEU A 46 3.24 12.35 -5.38
C LEU A 46 4.31 13.37 -4.98
N ASP A 47 4.57 13.54 -3.67
CA ASP A 47 5.63 14.41 -3.16
C ASP A 47 7.04 13.85 -3.43
N LEU A 48 7.20 12.52 -3.45
CA LEU A 48 8.51 11.86 -3.59
C LEU A 48 8.88 11.48 -5.02
N TYR A 49 7.93 10.93 -5.79
CA TYR A 49 8.19 10.33 -7.10
C TYR A 49 7.61 11.13 -8.26
N GLY A 50 6.74 12.11 -7.98
CA GLY A 50 6.17 12.98 -9.01
C GLY A 50 5.03 12.31 -9.79
N SER A 51 5.15 12.25 -11.11
CA SER A 51 4.09 11.83 -12.02
C SER A 51 4.16 10.35 -12.43
N ASP A 52 3.11 9.90 -13.11
CA ASP A 52 3.01 8.59 -13.77
C ASP A 52 3.09 7.41 -12.78
N ILE A 53 2.63 7.64 -11.55
CA ILE A 53 2.58 6.63 -10.50
C ILE A 53 1.34 5.74 -10.68
N LYS A 54 1.57 4.43 -10.69
CA LYS A 54 0.52 3.43 -10.55
C LYS A 54 0.62 2.76 -9.20
N ALA A 55 -0.46 2.79 -8.42
CA ALA A 55 -0.53 2.15 -7.12
C ALA A 55 -1.67 1.14 -7.10
N ALA A 56 -1.38 -0.11 -6.73
CA ALA A 56 -2.45 -1.05 -6.45
C ALA A 56 -3.10 -0.79 -5.09
N TYR A 57 -4.38 -1.16 -4.98
CA TYR A 57 -5.16 -1.21 -3.74
C TYR A 57 -6.41 -2.05 -3.98
N ASP A 58 -6.79 -2.91 -3.04
CA ASP A 58 -7.93 -3.84 -3.19
C ASP A 58 -9.21 -3.14 -3.65
N ILE A 59 -9.46 -1.96 -3.10
CA ILE A 59 -10.63 -1.14 -3.43
C ILE A 59 -10.27 0.08 -4.29
N ALA A 60 -9.23 0.01 -5.11
CA ALA A 60 -8.77 1.11 -5.97
C ALA A 60 -9.90 1.77 -6.79
N CYS A 61 -10.86 0.98 -7.30
CA CYS A 61 -12.01 1.51 -8.04
C CYS A 61 -12.89 2.44 -7.18
N ALA A 62 -13.14 2.10 -5.91
CA ALA A 62 -13.91 2.92 -4.99
C ALA A 62 -13.07 4.07 -4.43
N PHE A 63 -11.79 3.81 -4.15
CA PHE A 63 -10.84 4.79 -3.68
C PHE A 63 -10.62 5.91 -4.70
N SER A 64 -10.56 5.60 -6.00
CA SER A 64 -10.42 6.59 -7.07
C SER A 64 -11.48 7.69 -6.98
N ILE A 65 -12.74 7.33 -6.70
CA ILE A 65 -13.83 8.30 -6.50
C ILE A 65 -13.52 9.22 -5.32
N THR A 66 -13.00 8.66 -4.23
CA THR A 66 -12.63 9.42 -3.03
C THR A 66 -11.43 10.33 -3.30
N LEU A 67 -10.41 9.83 -4.00
CA LEU A 67 -9.23 10.60 -4.38
C LEU A 67 -9.60 11.81 -5.24
N MET A 68 -10.41 11.59 -6.28
CA MET A 68 -10.85 12.66 -7.21
C MET A 68 -11.70 13.72 -6.52
N LYS A 69 -12.48 13.36 -5.50
CA LYS A 69 -13.28 14.31 -4.70
C LYS A 69 -12.50 14.98 -3.57
N SER A 70 -11.27 14.54 -3.30
CA SER A 70 -10.43 15.10 -2.25
C SER A 70 -9.69 16.34 -2.74
N ARG A 71 -9.02 17.04 -1.81
CA ARG A 71 -8.09 18.15 -2.15
C ARG A 71 -6.90 17.72 -3.01
N LEU A 72 -6.63 16.42 -3.12
CA LEU A 72 -5.57 15.87 -3.96
C LEU A 72 -6.04 15.56 -5.39
N GLY A 73 -7.34 15.65 -5.70
CA GLY A 73 -7.89 15.17 -6.97
C GLY A 73 -7.26 15.82 -8.20
N GLU A 74 -7.21 17.16 -8.26
CA GLU A 74 -6.57 17.89 -9.37
C GLU A 74 -5.08 17.54 -9.48
N ARG A 75 -4.34 17.59 -8.38
CA ARG A 75 -2.92 17.26 -8.38
C ARG A 75 -2.65 15.81 -8.82
N ALA A 76 -3.45 14.85 -8.35
CA ALA A 76 -3.32 13.46 -8.72
C ALA A 76 -3.59 13.25 -10.22
N LYS A 77 -4.55 13.98 -10.77
CA LYS A 77 -4.85 13.99 -12.21
C LYS A 77 -3.72 14.60 -13.03
N ASP A 78 -3.22 15.77 -12.63
CA ASP A 78 -2.09 16.44 -13.29
C ASP A 78 -0.83 15.59 -13.29
N MET A 79 -0.60 14.89 -12.18
CA MET A 79 0.50 13.95 -12.01
C MET A 79 0.20 12.56 -12.59
N LYS A 80 -0.94 12.36 -13.29
CA LYS A 80 -1.31 11.09 -13.95
C LYS A 80 -1.28 9.88 -13.02
N PHE A 81 -1.65 10.06 -11.75
CA PHE A 81 -1.79 8.97 -10.81
C PHE A 81 -2.93 8.04 -11.26
N SER A 82 -2.70 6.73 -11.18
CA SER A 82 -3.74 5.74 -11.46
C SER A 82 -3.72 4.59 -10.44
N GLY A 83 -4.91 4.08 -10.12
CA GLY A 83 -5.07 2.93 -9.24
C GLY A 83 -5.13 1.63 -10.03
N VAL A 84 -4.73 0.53 -9.41
CA VAL A 84 -4.85 -0.84 -9.93
C VAL A 84 -5.53 -1.71 -8.87
N ILE A 85 -6.36 -2.68 -9.24
CA ILE A 85 -6.83 -3.69 -8.27
C ILE A 85 -5.92 -4.91 -8.41
N PRO A 86 -5.33 -5.46 -7.32
CA PRO A 86 -4.48 -6.64 -7.42
C PRO A 86 -5.17 -7.82 -8.11
N ALA A 87 -4.37 -8.67 -8.77
CA ALA A 87 -4.87 -9.69 -9.68
C ALA A 87 -5.84 -10.67 -8.98
N PHE A 88 -5.55 -11.06 -7.74
CA PHE A 88 -6.40 -12.01 -7.01
C PHE A 88 -7.68 -11.35 -6.47
N HIS A 89 -7.64 -10.05 -6.15
CA HIS A 89 -8.82 -9.29 -5.72
C HIS A 89 -9.71 -8.88 -6.89
N GLY A 90 -9.14 -8.63 -8.06
CA GLY A 90 -9.83 -8.09 -9.23
C GLY A 90 -11.07 -8.91 -9.64
N HIS A 91 -10.98 -10.24 -9.56
CA HIS A 91 -12.11 -11.13 -9.87
C HIS A 91 -13.27 -11.05 -8.87
N GLY A 92 -13.04 -10.55 -7.65
CA GLY A 92 -14.08 -10.30 -6.65
C GLY A 92 -14.95 -9.07 -6.94
N HIS A 93 -14.55 -8.23 -7.90
CA HIS A 93 -15.28 -7.01 -8.25
C HIS A 93 -16.26 -7.22 -9.40
N ASN A 94 -17.16 -6.25 -9.61
CA ASN A 94 -18.09 -6.27 -10.74
C ASN A 94 -17.35 -6.29 -12.10
N ARG A 95 -18.05 -6.69 -13.16
CA ARG A 95 -17.46 -6.84 -14.49
C ARG A 95 -16.80 -5.57 -15.02
N GLY A 96 -17.34 -4.39 -14.74
CA GLY A 96 -16.73 -3.12 -15.13
C GLY A 96 -15.38 -2.91 -14.44
N CYS A 97 -15.28 -3.21 -13.15
CA CYS A 97 -14.02 -3.12 -12.42
C CYS A 97 -12.97 -4.09 -12.97
N GLN A 98 -13.38 -5.33 -13.29
CA GLN A 98 -12.49 -6.33 -13.89
C GLN A 98 -11.90 -5.87 -15.23
N VAL A 99 -12.66 -5.13 -16.05
CA VAL A 99 -12.17 -4.66 -17.35
C VAL A 99 -11.30 -3.42 -17.23
N HIS A 100 -11.61 -2.50 -16.30
CA HIS A 100 -10.96 -1.19 -16.23
C HIS A 100 -9.79 -1.09 -15.23
N TRP A 101 -9.73 -1.97 -14.22
CA TRP A 101 -8.79 -1.85 -13.10
C TRP A 101 -7.88 -3.07 -12.90
N HIS A 102 -8.16 -4.17 -13.59
CA HIS A 102 -7.36 -5.39 -13.47
C HIS A 102 -6.01 -5.22 -14.17
N PRO A 103 -4.89 -5.70 -13.59
CA PRO A 103 -3.54 -5.46 -14.11
C PRO A 103 -3.33 -6.00 -15.53
N LEU A 104 -3.98 -7.11 -15.88
CA LEU A 104 -3.95 -7.68 -17.25
C LEU A 104 -4.36 -6.71 -18.35
N TYR A 105 -5.22 -5.73 -18.03
CA TYR A 105 -5.74 -4.76 -19.00
C TYR A 105 -5.15 -3.37 -18.82
N MET A 106 -4.14 -3.21 -17.96
CA MET A 106 -3.53 -1.93 -17.68
C MET A 106 -2.12 -1.84 -18.25
N GLU A 107 -1.84 -0.79 -19.00
CA GLU A 107 -0.50 -0.54 -19.50
C GLU A 107 0.42 0.02 -18.39
N GLY A 108 1.71 -0.29 -18.47
CA GLY A 108 2.74 0.26 -17.58
C GLY A 108 2.93 -0.45 -16.23
N VAL A 109 2.11 -1.45 -15.91
CA VAL A 109 2.24 -2.25 -14.67
C VAL A 109 3.14 -3.48 -14.82
N GLY A 110 3.23 -4.04 -16.03
CA GLY A 110 3.94 -5.29 -16.29
C GLY A 110 3.21 -6.53 -15.75
N LYS A 111 3.91 -7.67 -15.69
CA LYS A 111 3.39 -8.93 -15.14
C LYS A 111 3.56 -8.97 -13.63
N GLU A 112 2.78 -8.17 -12.93
CA GLU A 112 2.77 -8.06 -11.47
C GLU A 112 1.39 -8.50 -10.95
N ASP A 113 1.37 -9.31 -9.89
CA ASP A 113 0.11 -9.75 -9.26
C ASP A 113 -0.45 -8.71 -8.28
N PHE A 114 0.43 -7.84 -7.81
CA PHE A 114 0.21 -6.80 -6.83
C PHE A 114 -0.11 -7.26 -5.40
N GLU A 115 0.39 -8.43 -4.99
CA GLU A 115 0.15 -9.02 -3.66
C GLU A 115 1.33 -8.81 -2.67
N GLY A 116 2.19 -7.82 -2.94
CA GLY A 116 3.40 -7.60 -2.14
C GLY A 116 3.11 -7.25 -0.68
N CYS A 117 2.03 -6.52 -0.45
CA CYS A 117 1.60 -6.11 0.87
C CYS A 117 1.11 -7.28 1.71
N GLU A 118 0.33 -8.18 1.12
CA GLU A 118 -0.20 -9.39 1.73
C GLU A 118 0.94 -10.29 2.19
N ARG A 119 2.01 -10.40 1.40
CA ARG A 119 3.23 -11.14 1.79
C ARG A 119 3.93 -10.48 2.99
N LEU A 120 4.05 -9.16 3.00
CA LEU A 120 4.62 -8.42 4.13
C LEU A 120 3.76 -8.58 5.40
N PHE A 121 2.44 -8.51 5.27
CA PHE A 121 1.51 -8.73 6.37
C PHE A 121 1.56 -10.16 6.89
N GLY A 122 1.71 -11.14 6.01
CA GLY A 122 1.92 -12.54 6.37
C GLY A 122 3.12 -12.73 7.31
N LEU A 123 4.27 -12.11 7.00
CA LEU A 123 5.46 -12.20 7.86
C LEU A 123 5.38 -11.31 9.11
N SER A 124 4.91 -10.06 8.97
CA SER A 124 4.84 -9.11 10.09
C SER A 124 3.84 -9.51 11.17
N ASN A 125 2.92 -10.44 10.89
CA ASN A 125 2.02 -10.99 11.89
C ASN A 125 2.76 -11.62 13.09
N ALA A 126 4.02 -12.05 12.92
CA ALA A 126 4.87 -12.49 14.03
C ALA A 126 5.07 -11.40 15.11
N LEU A 127 4.97 -10.12 14.76
CA LEU A 127 5.07 -9.00 15.68
C LEU A 127 3.77 -8.77 16.48
N ALA A 128 2.65 -9.36 16.08
CA ALA A 128 1.35 -9.02 16.67
C ALA A 128 1.28 -9.32 18.17
N THR A 129 1.99 -10.34 18.64
CA THR A 129 2.01 -10.75 20.05
C THR A 129 2.82 -9.77 20.92
N CYS A 130 3.95 -9.27 20.43
CA CYS A 130 4.81 -8.34 21.17
C CYS A 130 4.37 -6.88 21.04
N THR A 131 3.74 -6.48 19.93
CA THR A 131 3.35 -5.09 19.69
C THR A 131 2.00 -4.70 20.29
N ARG A 132 1.08 -5.65 20.50
CA ARG A 132 -0.32 -5.37 20.90
C ARG A 132 -0.47 -4.63 22.21
N LEU A 133 0.39 -4.93 23.19
CA LEU A 133 0.37 -4.33 24.53
C LEU A 133 1.63 -3.51 24.83
N SER A 134 2.48 -3.29 23.82
CA SER A 134 3.69 -2.47 23.97
C SER A 134 3.34 -1.00 24.10
N THR A 135 4.24 -0.24 24.72
CA THR A 135 4.22 1.23 24.61
C THR A 135 4.38 1.62 23.14
N VAL A 136 3.93 2.83 22.79
CA VAL A 136 4.05 3.37 21.42
C VAL A 136 5.50 3.28 20.92
N PHE A 137 6.45 3.71 21.75
CA PHE A 137 7.88 3.67 21.45
C PHE A 137 8.40 2.25 21.13
N HIS A 138 8.15 1.27 21.99
CA HIS A 138 8.65 -0.09 21.75
C HIS A 138 7.96 -0.76 20.56
N ARG A 139 6.68 -0.46 20.33
CA ARG A 139 5.96 -0.92 19.14
C ARG A 139 6.63 -0.36 17.87
N GLU A 140 6.91 0.93 17.83
CA GLU A 140 7.57 1.58 16.69
C GLU A 140 8.96 0.98 16.45
N GLN A 141 9.77 0.79 17.50
CA GLN A 141 11.09 0.16 17.39
C GLN A 141 11.03 -1.26 16.79
N LEU A 142 10.08 -2.08 17.24
CA LEU A 142 9.92 -3.45 16.74
C LEU A 142 9.47 -3.47 15.27
N ILE A 143 8.54 -2.59 14.89
CA ILE A 143 8.09 -2.46 13.50
C ILE A 143 9.24 -1.96 12.62
N GLU A 144 9.98 -0.95 13.06
CA GLU A 144 11.14 -0.42 12.32
C GLU A 144 12.21 -1.50 12.11
N LEU A 145 12.53 -2.28 13.15
CA LEU A 145 13.48 -3.37 13.05
C LEU A 145 13.06 -4.42 12.03
N PHE A 146 11.78 -4.83 12.05
CA PHE A 146 11.23 -5.75 11.07
C PHE A 146 11.29 -5.19 9.64
N LEU A 147 10.93 -3.92 9.45
CA LEU A 147 10.95 -3.28 8.13
C LEU A 147 12.37 -3.13 7.58
N LYS A 148 13.38 -2.91 8.44
CA LYS A 148 14.80 -2.94 8.06
C LYS A 148 15.20 -4.31 7.56
N PHE A 149 14.93 -5.36 8.34
CA PHE A 149 15.20 -6.74 7.95
C PHE A 149 14.52 -7.10 6.61
N TRP A 150 13.22 -6.79 6.47
CA TRP A 150 12.49 -7.01 5.23
C TRP A 150 13.13 -6.29 4.04
N SER A 151 13.56 -5.04 4.24
CA SER A 151 14.19 -4.25 3.17
C SER A 151 15.54 -4.82 2.75
N GLU A 152 16.32 -5.37 3.69
CA GLU A 152 17.58 -6.08 3.39
C GLU A 152 17.31 -7.35 2.58
N GLU A 153 16.35 -8.18 3.00
CA GLU A 153 15.94 -9.38 2.25
C GLU A 153 15.52 -9.03 0.82
N LYS A 154 14.68 -8.00 0.64
CA LYS A 154 14.27 -7.53 -0.70
C LYS A 154 15.42 -6.93 -1.49
N HIS A 155 16.40 -6.33 -0.84
CA HIS A 155 17.62 -5.86 -1.51
C HIS A 155 18.44 -7.04 -2.03
N PHE A 156 18.60 -8.11 -1.25
CA PHE A 156 19.31 -9.31 -1.70
C PHE A 156 18.58 -10.06 -2.81
N GLU A 157 17.25 -10.16 -2.75
CA GLU A 157 16.41 -10.74 -3.80
C GLU A 157 16.51 -9.94 -5.12
N SER A 158 16.41 -8.61 -5.04
CA SER A 158 16.39 -7.70 -6.20
C SER A 158 17.78 -7.35 -6.75
N GLY A 159 18.84 -7.47 -5.95
CA GLY A 159 20.23 -7.23 -6.33
C GLY A 159 20.74 -8.09 -7.50
N LYS A 160 20.01 -9.14 -7.88
CA LYS A 160 20.27 -9.96 -9.06
C LYS A 160 19.79 -9.33 -10.39
N TYR A 161 18.94 -8.28 -10.34
CA TYR A 161 18.24 -7.74 -11.51
C TYR A 161 17.98 -6.21 -11.38
N HIS A 162 18.98 -5.35 -11.61
CA HIS A 162 18.78 -3.89 -11.54
C HIS A 162 18.20 -3.30 -12.85
N ARG A 163 16.93 -2.85 -12.83
CA ARG A 163 16.36 -1.80 -13.72
C ARG A 163 15.34 -0.95 -12.92
N SER A 164 15.11 0.28 -13.39
CA SER A 164 14.38 1.37 -12.70
C SER A 164 12.97 1.04 -12.19
N CYS A 165 12.58 1.68 -11.08
CA CYS A 165 11.34 1.44 -10.34
C CYS A 165 10.27 2.50 -10.66
N SER A 166 9.27 2.16 -11.48
CA SER A 166 8.15 3.06 -11.84
C SER A 166 6.75 2.55 -11.42
N THR A 167 6.66 1.42 -10.71
CA THR A 167 5.37 0.79 -10.33
C THR A 167 5.34 0.50 -8.82
N LEU A 168 4.24 0.87 -8.15
CA LEU A 168 4.09 0.83 -6.69
C LEU A 168 2.83 0.04 -6.25
N LEU A 169 2.80 -0.40 -5.00
CA LEU A 169 1.84 -1.31 -4.37
C LEU A 169 1.36 -0.70 -3.05
N CYS A 170 0.07 -0.42 -2.85
CA CYS A 170 -0.42 0.08 -1.56
C CYS A 170 -1.54 -0.80 -0.98
N SER A 171 -1.58 -0.95 0.34
CA SER A 171 -2.62 -1.72 1.06
C SER A 171 -2.89 -1.15 2.45
#